data_AF-A0A8J3QPZ6-F1
#
_entry.id   AF-A0A8J3QPZ6-F1
#
_cell.length_a   1.000
_cell.length_b   1.000
_cell.length_c   1.000
_cell.angle_alpha   90.00
_cell.angle_beta   90.00
_cell.angle_gamma   90.00
#
_symmetry.space_group_name_H-M   'P 1'
#
loop_
_entity.id
_entity.type
_entity.pdbx_description
1 polymer ?
#
loop_
_entity_poly.entity_id
_entity_poly.type
_entity_poly.pdbx_seq_one_letter_code
_entity_poly.pdbx_strand_id
1 'polypeptide(L)'
;MARSGTSWKQLPGPARGIGLAIGEAVTAAGDRDRDAYDAATEELAASLPEYSGQVLAALVRTLLEEQHPDGLDSDDIQLVLGRCYRAAAAWLPADRLDVTTLVAVLASALGIHEPGVTYEDVTGPPAAAADDWVGDPTGGHVYGGAGNQPADQLVPSRVPTAAGYAGHAPLLIADLLAAARRRLDGYLDAAFAEIARAETMEMP
;
A
#
# COMPACT_ATOMS: atom_id res chain seq x y z
N MET A 1 1.86 -21.27 24.30
CA MET A 1 3.13 -21.80 23.78
C MET A 1 3.61 -20.85 22.70
N ALA A 2 4.68 -20.07 22.96
CA ALA A 2 5.25 -19.16 21.97
C ALA A 2 6.09 -19.96 20.98
N ARG A 3 5.72 -19.96 19.69
CA ARG A 3 6.58 -20.47 18.63
C ARG A 3 7.82 -19.57 18.61
N SER A 4 8.98 -20.11 18.96
CA SER A 4 10.25 -19.39 18.88
C SER A 4 10.65 -19.28 17.41
N GLY A 5 10.02 -18.37 16.68
CA GLY A 5 10.47 -17.93 15.37
C GLY A 5 11.66 -16.99 15.54
N THR A 6 12.65 -17.08 14.66
CA THR A 6 13.76 -16.12 14.58
C THR A 6 13.19 -14.73 14.42
N SER A 7 13.56 -13.79 15.29
CA SER A 7 13.09 -12.41 15.17
C SER A 7 13.62 -11.79 13.88
N TRP A 8 12.84 -10.95 13.22
CA TRP A 8 13.23 -10.24 12.00
C TRP A 8 14.56 -9.48 12.18
N LYS A 9 14.82 -8.98 13.40
CA LYS A 9 16.06 -8.26 13.77
C LYS A 9 17.32 -9.15 13.68
N GLN A 10 17.14 -10.47 13.72
CA GLN A 10 18.20 -11.45 13.63
C GLN A 10 18.41 -11.96 12.19
N LEU A 11 17.58 -11.54 11.23
CA LEU A 11 17.74 -11.93 9.83
C LEU A 11 19.05 -11.37 9.24
N PRO A 12 19.61 -12.05 8.23
CA PRO A 12 20.83 -11.59 7.57
C PRO A 12 20.54 -10.51 6.51
N GLY A 13 21.58 -9.72 6.22
CA GLY A 13 21.70 -8.94 4.99
C GLY A 13 20.47 -8.12 4.58
N PRO A 14 19.98 -8.25 3.34
CA PRO A 14 18.89 -7.44 2.79
C PRO A 14 17.58 -7.50 3.59
N ALA A 15 17.20 -8.66 4.12
CA ALA A 15 15.92 -8.82 4.84
C ALA A 15 15.86 -7.97 6.11
N ARG A 16 16.95 -7.94 6.89
CA ARG A 16 17.03 -7.05 8.05
C ARG A 16 17.07 -5.58 7.65
N GLY A 17 17.72 -5.25 6.54
CA GLY A 17 17.72 -3.90 5.97
C GLY A 17 16.30 -3.40 5.66
N ILE A 18 15.50 -4.22 4.99
CA ILE A 18 14.08 -3.92 4.70
C ILE A 18 13.31 -3.68 5.99
N GLY A 19 13.45 -4.55 7.00
CA GLY A 19 12.77 -4.40 8.28
C GLY A 19 13.15 -3.11 9.03
N LEU A 20 14.42 -2.69 8.96
CA LEU A 20 14.90 -1.44 9.53
C LEU A 20 14.29 -0.24 8.80
N ALA A 21 14.36 -0.19 7.47
CA ALA A 21 13.81 0.90 6.67
C ALA A 21 12.30 1.07 6.87
N ILE A 22 11.54 -0.03 6.92
CA ILE A 22 10.10 0.00 7.24
C ILE A 22 9.88 0.55 8.66
N GLY A 23 10.67 0.07 9.64
CA GLY A 23 10.58 0.52 11.02
C GLY A 23 10.85 2.01 11.19
N GLU A 24 11.86 2.53 10.51
CA GLU A 24 12.21 3.95 10.48
C GLU A 24 11.11 4.79 9.84
N ALA A 25 10.59 4.38 8.68
CA ALA A 25 9.52 5.10 8.00
C ALA A 25 8.21 5.13 8.81
N VAL A 26 7.82 4.00 9.42
CA VAL A 26 6.62 3.92 10.26
C VAL A 26 6.78 4.73 11.55
N THR A 27 7.98 4.72 12.16
CA THR A 27 8.26 5.51 13.37
C THR A 27 8.21 7.00 13.05
N ALA A 28 8.87 7.45 11.98
CA ALA A 28 8.85 8.83 11.54
C ALA A 28 7.43 9.30 11.18
N ALA A 29 6.61 8.46 10.55
CA ALA A 29 5.20 8.75 10.29
C ALA A 29 4.38 8.92 11.59
N GLY A 30 4.62 8.06 12.57
CA GLY A 30 3.98 8.14 13.89
C GLY A 30 4.35 9.40 14.66
N ASP A 31 5.62 9.78 14.61
CA ASP A 31 6.17 10.98 15.25
C ASP A 31 5.88 12.27 14.46
N ARG A 32 5.41 12.13 13.22
CA ARG A 32 5.19 13.23 12.26
C ARG A 32 6.47 14.01 11.96
N ASP A 33 7.59 13.31 11.98
CA ASP A 33 8.91 13.86 11.65
C ASP A 33 9.11 13.79 10.14
N ARG A 34 8.94 14.93 9.47
CA ARG A 34 9.03 15.01 8.00
C ARG A 34 10.41 14.68 7.47
N ASP A 35 11.46 15.18 8.11
CA ASP A 35 12.81 15.01 7.58
C ASP A 35 13.26 13.55 7.75
N ALA A 36 12.93 12.93 8.89
CA ALA A 36 13.16 11.52 9.11
C ALA A 36 12.32 10.64 8.16
N TYR A 37 11.06 11.03 7.90
CA TYR A 37 10.17 10.30 7.00
C TYR A 37 10.68 10.31 5.56
N ASP A 38 11.10 11.48 5.08
CA ASP A 38 11.65 11.63 3.73
C ASP A 38 12.90 10.77 3.54
N ALA A 39 13.83 10.79 4.51
CA ALA A 39 15.03 9.95 4.46
C ALA A 39 14.73 8.44 4.49
N ALA A 40 13.82 8.01 5.38
CA ALA A 40 13.49 6.60 5.53
C ALA A 40 12.74 6.05 4.30
N THR A 41 11.86 6.85 3.68
CA THR A 41 11.12 6.43 2.48
C THR A 41 12.00 6.41 1.23
N GLU A 42 13.04 7.25 1.16
CA GLU A 42 14.07 7.18 0.12
C GLU A 42 14.89 5.87 0.23
N GLU A 43 15.35 5.52 1.44
CA GLU A 43 16.08 4.26 1.69
C GLU A 43 15.19 3.02 1.41
N LEU A 44 13.92 3.09 1.79
CA LEU A 44 12.95 2.02 1.53
C LEU A 44 12.68 1.86 0.02
N ALA A 45 12.59 2.96 -0.72
CA ALA A 45 12.43 2.91 -2.18
C ALA A 45 13.68 2.38 -2.90
N ALA A 46 14.86 2.59 -2.33
CA ALA A 46 16.13 2.04 -2.84
C ALA A 46 16.31 0.55 -2.52
N SER A 47 15.60 0.02 -1.52
CA SER A 47 15.60 -1.40 -1.15
C SER A 47 14.78 -2.23 -2.14
N LEU A 48 15.36 -3.33 -2.68
CA LEU A 48 14.78 -4.25 -3.68
C LEU A 48 13.22 -4.23 -3.69
N PRO A 49 12.59 -3.54 -4.67
CA PRO A 49 11.17 -3.16 -4.62
C PRO A 49 10.18 -4.32 -4.46
N GLU A 50 10.52 -5.48 -5.01
CA GLU A 50 9.67 -6.67 -4.97
C GLU A 50 9.52 -7.20 -3.54
N TYR A 51 10.63 -7.36 -2.81
CA TYR A 51 10.62 -7.88 -1.45
C TYR A 51 10.06 -6.87 -0.44
N SER A 52 10.40 -5.58 -0.58
CA SER A 52 9.85 -4.53 0.28
C SER A 52 8.34 -4.36 0.08
N GLY A 53 7.87 -4.45 -1.17
CA GLY A 53 6.45 -4.46 -1.52
C GLY A 53 5.68 -5.62 -0.88
N GLN A 54 6.22 -6.84 -0.95
CA GLN A 54 5.61 -8.03 -0.33
C GLN A 54 5.48 -7.89 1.20
N VAL A 55 6.54 -7.41 1.88
CA VAL A 55 6.50 -7.20 3.34
C VAL A 55 5.47 -6.13 3.69
N LEU A 56 5.44 -5.00 2.98
CA LEU A 56 4.47 -3.93 3.22
C LEU A 56 3.02 -4.40 3.01
N ALA A 57 2.76 -5.14 1.92
CA ALA A 57 1.44 -5.71 1.65
C ALA A 57 1.01 -6.69 2.75
N ALA A 58 1.91 -7.57 3.20
CA ALA A 58 1.63 -8.50 4.29
C ALA A 58 1.32 -7.78 5.60
N LEU A 59 2.06 -6.73 5.95
CA LEU A 59 1.81 -5.90 7.14
C LEU A 59 0.42 -5.26 7.10
N VAL A 60 0.08 -4.60 5.98
CA VAL A 60 -1.22 -3.95 5.79
C VAL A 60 -2.34 -4.98 5.87
N ARG A 61 -2.21 -6.12 5.19
CA ARG A 61 -3.21 -7.20 5.20
C ARG A 61 -3.48 -7.69 6.62
N THR A 62 -2.43 -8.07 7.36
CA THR A 62 -2.59 -8.58 8.72
C THR A 62 -3.21 -7.54 9.67
N LEU A 63 -2.84 -6.26 9.53
CA LEU A 63 -3.43 -5.18 10.34
C LEU A 63 -4.91 -4.92 10.01
N LEU A 64 -5.31 -5.08 8.75
CA LEU A 64 -6.71 -4.99 8.33
C LEU A 64 -7.52 -6.18 8.84
N GLU A 65 -7.03 -7.41 8.65
CA GLU A 65 -7.69 -8.63 9.11
C GLU A 65 -7.91 -8.62 10.64
N GLU A 66 -6.96 -8.08 11.41
CA GLU A 66 -7.12 -7.96 12.87
C GLU A 66 -8.18 -6.92 13.27
N GLN A 67 -8.37 -5.87 12.49
CA GLN A 67 -9.38 -4.82 12.76
C GLN A 67 -10.76 -5.17 12.20
N HIS A 68 -10.83 -6.01 11.17
CA HIS A 68 -12.04 -6.36 10.44
C HIS A 68 -12.22 -7.89 10.38
N PRO A 69 -12.42 -8.56 11.53
CA PRO A 69 -12.50 -10.02 11.60
C PRO A 69 -13.71 -10.61 10.85
N ASP A 70 -14.76 -9.82 10.65
CA ASP A 70 -15.97 -10.22 9.92
C ASP A 70 -15.88 -9.93 8.40
N GLY A 71 -14.75 -9.40 7.94
CA GLY A 71 -14.50 -8.98 6.56
C GLY A 71 -14.41 -7.47 6.41
N LEU A 72 -13.75 -7.03 5.33
CA LEU A 72 -13.54 -5.63 4.99
C LEU A 72 -14.54 -5.22 3.89
N ASP A 73 -15.39 -4.24 4.16
CA ASP A 73 -16.35 -3.70 3.17
C ASP A 73 -15.92 -2.32 2.62
N SER A 74 -16.75 -1.73 1.75
CA SER A 74 -16.45 -0.42 1.15
C SER A 74 -16.45 0.72 2.15
N ASP A 75 -17.29 0.65 3.18
CA ASP A 75 -17.40 1.70 4.20
C ASP A 75 -16.17 1.67 5.11
N ASP A 76 -15.69 0.47 5.44
CA ASP A 76 -14.43 0.26 6.14
C ASP A 76 -13.23 0.82 5.35
N ILE A 77 -13.18 0.55 4.04
CA ILE A 77 -12.12 1.08 3.16
C ILE A 77 -12.15 2.62 3.15
N GLN A 78 -13.33 3.23 3.01
CA GLN A 78 -13.48 4.69 3.06
C GLN A 78 -13.05 5.26 4.41
N LEU A 79 -13.38 4.59 5.51
CA LEU A 79 -12.98 5.00 6.85
C LEU A 79 -11.46 4.95 7.03
N VAL A 80 -10.82 3.85 6.65
CA VAL A 80 -9.36 3.65 6.75
C VAL A 80 -8.64 4.68 5.90
N LEU A 81 -8.99 4.81 4.62
CA LEU A 81 -8.38 5.79 3.71
C LEU A 81 -8.59 7.22 4.19
N GLY A 82 -9.83 7.57 4.57
CA GLY A 82 -10.16 8.92 5.02
C GLY A 82 -9.46 9.29 6.31
N ARG A 83 -9.30 8.35 7.25
CA ARG A 83 -8.55 8.56 8.51
C ARG A 83 -7.06 8.75 8.23
N CYS A 84 -6.45 7.82 7.50
CA CYS A 84 -5.03 7.87 7.14
C CYS A 84 -4.69 9.17 6.37
N TYR A 85 -5.47 9.50 5.33
CA TYR A 85 -5.24 10.70 4.53
C TYR A 85 -5.33 11.98 5.38
N ARG A 86 -6.37 12.12 6.21
CA ARG A 86 -6.50 13.29 7.10
C ARG A 86 -5.38 13.38 8.13
N ALA A 87 -4.92 12.25 8.67
CA ALA A 87 -3.82 12.21 9.62
C ALA A 87 -2.50 12.62 8.96
N ALA A 88 -2.22 12.12 7.75
CA ALA A 88 -1.02 12.45 6.98
C ALA A 88 -1.02 13.91 6.50
N ALA A 89 -2.14 14.39 5.94
CA ALA A 89 -2.28 15.76 5.42
C ALA A 89 -2.11 16.85 6.50
N ALA A 90 -2.18 16.49 7.79
CA ALA A 90 -1.94 17.42 8.88
C ALA A 90 -0.46 17.83 9.05
N TRP A 91 0.48 17.09 8.45
CA TRP A 91 1.92 17.33 8.61
C TRP A 91 2.74 17.14 7.32
N LEU A 92 2.24 16.39 6.34
CA LEU A 92 2.83 16.28 5.00
C LEU A 92 2.24 17.33 4.04
N PRO A 93 3.05 17.86 3.12
CA PRO A 93 2.55 18.73 2.07
C PRO A 93 1.72 17.94 1.04
N ALA A 94 0.75 18.60 0.41
CA ALA A 94 -0.23 17.95 -0.46
C ALA A 94 0.38 17.28 -1.71
N ASP A 95 1.56 17.72 -2.16
CA ASP A 95 2.29 17.12 -3.29
C ASP A 95 2.95 15.78 -2.97
N ARG A 96 3.09 15.45 -1.67
CA ARG A 96 3.64 14.18 -1.18
C ARG A 96 2.58 13.11 -0.88
N LEU A 97 1.30 13.47 -0.92
CA LEU A 97 0.19 12.58 -0.54
C LEU A 97 -0.80 12.39 -1.68
N ASP A 98 -0.81 11.20 -2.24
CA ASP A 98 -1.70 10.78 -3.33
C ASP A 98 -2.65 9.67 -2.87
N VAL A 99 -3.95 9.97 -2.94
CA VAL A 99 -5.02 9.02 -2.59
C VAL A 99 -5.04 7.82 -3.52
N THR A 100 -4.66 7.98 -4.78
CA THR A 100 -4.61 6.89 -5.78
C THR A 100 -3.58 5.86 -5.36
N THR A 101 -2.42 6.32 -4.89
CA THR A 101 -1.37 5.45 -4.36
C THR A 101 -1.81 4.75 -3.08
N LEU A 102 -2.51 5.41 -2.14
CA LEU A 102 -3.07 4.75 -0.95
C LEU A 102 -4.06 3.63 -1.30
N VAL A 103 -4.94 3.87 -2.29
CA VAL A 103 -5.87 2.86 -2.79
C VAL A 103 -5.11 1.68 -3.39
N ALA A 104 -4.04 1.94 -4.16
CA ALA A 104 -3.21 0.90 -4.73
C ALA A 104 -2.49 0.06 -3.65
N VAL A 105 -1.98 0.68 -2.58
CA VAL A 105 -1.43 -0.04 -1.42
C VAL A 105 -2.46 -1.01 -0.83
N LEU A 106 -3.70 -0.56 -0.63
CA LEU A 106 -4.77 -1.43 -0.12
C LEU A 106 -5.09 -2.56 -1.10
N ALA A 107 -5.24 -2.26 -2.39
CA ALA A 107 -5.52 -3.25 -3.42
C ALA A 107 -4.42 -4.33 -3.48
N SER A 108 -3.15 -3.93 -3.36
CA SER A 108 -2.02 -4.87 -3.28
C SER A 108 -2.05 -5.73 -2.03
N ALA A 109 -2.37 -5.15 -0.87
CA ALA A 109 -2.50 -5.91 0.38
C ALA A 109 -3.62 -6.97 0.32
N LEU A 110 -4.67 -6.71 -0.47
CA LEU A 110 -5.80 -7.61 -0.69
C LEU A 110 -5.56 -8.64 -1.82
N GLY A 111 -4.40 -8.61 -2.48
CA GLY A 111 -4.10 -9.49 -3.62
C GLY A 111 -4.92 -9.18 -4.88
N ILE A 112 -5.51 -7.99 -4.97
CA ILE A 112 -6.19 -7.49 -6.18
C ILE A 112 -5.17 -6.95 -7.19
N HIS A 113 -4.02 -6.48 -6.69
CA HIS A 113 -2.89 -6.00 -7.49
C HIS A 113 -1.59 -6.66 -7.04
N GLU A 114 -0.67 -6.95 -7.96
CA GLU A 114 0.65 -7.47 -7.61
C GLU A 114 1.44 -6.42 -6.80
N PRO A 115 1.96 -6.74 -5.61
CA PRO A 115 2.68 -5.79 -4.78
C PRO A 115 3.99 -5.35 -5.45
N GLY A 116 4.20 -4.05 -5.58
CA GLY A 116 5.43 -3.51 -6.17
C GLY A 116 5.48 -3.53 -7.71
N VAL A 117 4.42 -4.00 -8.39
CA VAL A 117 4.30 -3.87 -9.84
C VAL A 117 3.83 -2.46 -10.20
N THR A 118 4.69 -1.75 -10.94
CA THR A 118 4.34 -0.50 -11.63
C THR A 118 3.31 -0.80 -12.71
N TYR A 119 2.14 -0.14 -12.71
CA TYR A 119 1.09 -0.27 -13.74
C TYR A 119 1.53 0.17 -15.16
N GLU A 120 2.82 0.33 -15.45
CA GLU A 120 3.31 0.53 -16.82
C GLU A 120 2.94 -0.66 -17.73
N ASP A 121 2.73 -1.85 -17.17
CA ASP A 121 2.33 -3.06 -17.91
C ASP A 121 0.83 -3.17 -18.19
N VAL A 122 -0.03 -2.35 -17.56
CA VAL A 122 -1.45 -2.26 -17.93
C VAL A 122 -1.59 -1.20 -19.01
N THR A 123 -1.15 -1.55 -20.22
CA THR A 123 -1.69 -0.86 -21.42
C THR A 123 -3.22 -0.90 -21.34
N GLY A 124 -3.86 0.23 -21.65
CA GLY A 124 -5.32 0.40 -21.55
C GLY A 124 -6.11 -0.72 -22.24
N PRO A 125 -7.44 -0.78 -22.06
CA PRO A 125 -8.26 -1.86 -22.61
C PRO A 125 -7.89 -2.10 -24.08
N PRO A 126 -7.70 -3.37 -24.51
CA PRO A 126 -7.33 -3.65 -25.89
C PRO A 126 -8.33 -2.94 -26.80
N ALA A 127 -7.84 -2.25 -27.84
CA ALA A 127 -8.65 -1.38 -28.69
C ALA A 127 -9.94 -2.03 -29.23
N ALA A 128 -9.99 -3.37 -29.25
CA ALA A 128 -11.15 -4.17 -29.62
C ALA A 128 -12.32 -4.15 -28.60
N ALA A 129 -12.10 -3.76 -27.33
CA ALA A 129 -13.15 -3.71 -26.30
C ALA A 129 -13.88 -2.34 -26.23
N ALA A 130 -13.40 -1.33 -26.96
CA ALA A 130 -14.05 -0.01 -27.01
C ALA A 130 -15.36 -0.04 -27.82
N ASP A 131 -15.52 -0.98 -28.76
CA ASP A 131 -16.68 -1.09 -29.64
C ASP A 131 -17.88 -1.83 -28.99
N ASP A 132 -17.64 -2.60 -27.93
CA ASP A 132 -18.71 -3.37 -27.24
C ASP A 132 -19.46 -2.54 -26.20
N TRP A 133 -18.99 -1.31 -25.90
CA TRP A 133 -19.61 -0.41 -24.93
C TRP A 133 -20.48 0.66 -25.62
N VAL A 134 -21.33 0.23 -26.55
CA VAL A 134 -22.40 1.07 -27.08
C VAL A 134 -23.50 1.15 -26.03
N GLY A 135 -23.52 2.25 -25.27
CA GLY A 135 -24.55 2.53 -24.27
C GLY A 135 -25.97 2.54 -24.85
N ASP A 136 -26.92 2.16 -23.99
CA ASP A 136 -28.36 2.19 -24.24
C ASP A 136 -28.81 3.57 -24.79
N PRO A 137 -29.45 3.63 -25.98
CA PRO A 137 -29.87 4.89 -26.58
C PRO A 137 -31.13 5.50 -25.92
N THR A 138 -31.71 4.86 -24.90
CA THR A 138 -32.99 5.27 -24.30
C THR A 138 -32.98 5.33 -22.77
N GLY A 139 -32.16 6.24 -22.23
CA GLY A 139 -32.56 7.02 -21.06
C GLY A 139 -32.02 6.58 -19.70
N GLY A 140 -31.15 7.43 -19.14
CA GLY A 140 -31.39 7.93 -17.79
C GLY A 140 -30.60 7.31 -16.64
N HIS A 141 -29.27 7.22 -16.74
CA HIS A 141 -28.38 7.48 -15.59
C HIS A 141 -27.02 7.95 -16.12
N VAL A 142 -26.76 9.25 -15.96
CA VAL A 142 -25.47 9.85 -16.31
C VAL A 142 -24.47 9.48 -15.21
N TYR A 143 -23.80 8.34 -15.33
CA TYR A 143 -22.48 8.21 -14.73
C TYR A 143 -21.51 8.98 -15.64
N GLY A 144 -21.02 10.11 -15.16
CA GLY A 144 -20.15 11.03 -15.90
C GLY A 144 -18.92 10.30 -16.43
N GLY A 145 -18.98 9.94 -17.71
CA GLY A 145 -17.87 9.32 -18.42
C GLY A 145 -16.73 10.32 -18.61
N ALA A 146 -15.52 9.83 -18.39
CA ALA A 146 -14.25 10.52 -18.66
C ALA A 146 -14.06 10.96 -20.13
N GLY A 147 -15.06 10.78 -21.01
CA GLY A 147 -15.00 11.11 -22.42
C GLY A 147 -15.30 12.57 -22.78
N ASN A 148 -15.58 13.46 -21.79
CA ASN A 148 -15.91 14.86 -22.10
C ASN A 148 -15.34 15.89 -21.10
N GLN A 149 -14.41 15.50 -20.23
CA GLN A 149 -13.69 16.46 -19.40
C GLN A 149 -12.56 17.10 -20.23
N PRO A 150 -12.42 18.44 -20.19
CA PRO A 150 -11.31 19.09 -20.87
C PRO A 150 -10.00 18.59 -20.24
N ALA A 151 -8.95 18.44 -21.06
CA ALA A 151 -7.73 17.73 -20.66
C ALA A 151 -6.97 18.39 -19.48
N ASP A 152 -7.26 19.65 -19.20
CA ASP A 152 -6.78 20.43 -18.05
C ASP A 152 -7.51 20.10 -16.73
N GLN A 153 -8.65 19.41 -16.79
CA GLN A 153 -9.44 18.93 -15.65
C GLN A 153 -9.31 17.43 -15.39
N LEU A 154 -8.62 16.69 -16.27
CA LEU A 154 -8.21 15.32 -15.97
C LEU A 154 -7.15 15.37 -14.88
N VAL A 155 -7.48 14.85 -13.69
CA VAL A 155 -6.46 14.54 -12.68
C VAL A 155 -5.58 13.45 -13.30
N PRO A 156 -4.28 13.70 -13.54
CA PRO A 156 -3.42 12.68 -14.13
C PRO A 156 -3.40 11.48 -13.19
N SER A 157 -3.84 10.31 -13.65
CA SER A 157 -3.60 9.07 -12.92
C SER A 157 -2.10 8.82 -12.93
N ARG A 158 -1.42 9.18 -11.86
CA ARG A 158 -0.03 8.76 -11.66
C ARG A 158 -0.08 7.28 -11.31
N VAL A 159 0.43 6.45 -12.22
CA VAL A 159 0.72 5.05 -11.92
C VAL A 159 1.55 5.01 -10.63
N PRO A 160 1.12 4.26 -9.59
CA PRO A 160 1.90 4.09 -8.39
C PRO A 160 3.29 3.53 -8.71
N THR A 161 4.33 4.27 -8.35
CA THR A 161 5.73 3.87 -8.50
C THR A 161 6.22 3.17 -7.24
N ALA A 162 7.35 2.46 -7.29
CA ALA A 162 7.97 1.88 -6.10
C ALA A 162 8.21 2.95 -4.99
N ALA A 163 8.66 4.15 -5.38
CA ALA A 163 8.78 5.28 -4.46
C ALA A 163 7.42 5.76 -3.93
N GLY A 164 6.37 5.72 -4.76
CA GLY A 164 4.99 5.95 -4.32
C GLY A 164 4.56 4.96 -3.24
N TYR A 165 4.75 3.65 -3.45
CA TYR A 165 4.45 2.63 -2.45
C TYR A 165 5.25 2.84 -1.15
N ALA A 166 6.57 3.05 -1.27
CA ALA A 166 7.45 3.31 -0.13
C ALA A 166 7.03 4.55 0.67
N GLY A 167 6.52 5.59 -0.01
CA GLY A 167 6.03 6.82 0.61
C GLY A 167 4.63 6.77 1.20
N HIS A 168 3.80 5.77 0.87
CA HIS A 168 2.39 5.74 1.31
C HIS A 168 2.06 4.55 2.22
N ALA A 169 2.69 3.39 2.01
CA ALA A 169 2.43 2.23 2.85
C ALA A 169 2.81 2.44 4.32
N PRO A 170 3.95 3.09 4.67
CA PRO A 170 4.27 3.38 6.06
C PRO A 170 3.27 4.31 6.76
N LEU A 171 2.67 5.27 6.04
CA LEU A 171 1.59 6.12 6.59
C LEU A 171 0.38 5.29 7.00
N LEU A 172 -0.04 4.39 6.12
CA LEU A 172 -1.17 3.50 6.35
C LEU A 172 -0.89 2.54 7.51
N ILE A 173 0.31 1.96 7.57
CA ILE A 173 0.74 1.08 8.66
C ILE A 173 0.77 1.84 10.00
N ALA A 174 1.33 3.06 10.03
CA ALA A 174 1.36 3.87 11.25
C ALA A 174 -0.05 4.22 11.74
N ASP A 175 -0.97 4.57 10.83
CA ASP A 175 -2.37 4.86 11.15
C ASP A 175 -3.12 3.63 11.69
N LEU A 176 -2.96 2.47 11.04
CA LEU A 176 -3.57 1.21 11.48
C LEU A 176 -3.02 0.75 12.84
N LEU A 177 -1.70 0.87 13.07
CA LEU A 177 -1.07 0.56 14.36
C LEU A 177 -1.57 1.49 15.47
N ALA A 178 -1.70 2.79 15.17
CA ALA A 178 -2.22 3.76 16.12
C ALA A 178 -3.68 3.47 16.50
N ALA A 179 -4.52 3.13 15.51
CA ALA A 179 -5.91 2.77 15.73
C ALA A 179 -6.08 1.49 16.57
N ALA A 180 -5.27 0.46 16.28
CA ALA A 180 -5.27 -0.79 17.03
C ALA A 180 -4.51 -0.72 18.36
N ARG A 181 -3.76 0.36 18.62
CA ARG A 181 -2.82 0.53 19.74
C ARG A 181 -1.78 -0.60 19.81
N ARG A 182 -1.21 -0.95 18.67
CA ARG A 182 -0.26 -2.06 18.51
C ARG A 182 1.14 -1.56 18.16
N ARG A 183 2.12 -2.46 18.26
CA ARG A 183 3.52 -2.19 17.92
C ARG A 183 3.93 -2.99 16.69
N LEU A 184 4.74 -2.37 15.83
CA LEU A 184 5.16 -2.93 14.55
C LEU A 184 5.95 -4.25 14.66
N ASP A 185 6.82 -4.38 15.67
CA ASP A 185 7.80 -5.47 15.77
C ASP A 185 7.19 -6.88 15.58
N GLY A 186 6.05 -7.15 16.21
CA GLY A 186 5.39 -8.47 16.09
C GLY A 186 4.80 -8.75 14.71
N TYR A 187 4.42 -7.71 13.97
CA TYR A 187 3.92 -7.86 12.59
C TYR A 187 5.07 -8.09 11.62
N LEU A 188 6.23 -7.44 11.83
CA LEU A 188 7.43 -7.73 11.04
C LEU A 188 7.90 -9.18 11.23
N ASP A 189 7.94 -9.66 12.49
CA ASP A 189 8.27 -11.06 12.77
C ASP A 189 7.31 -12.02 12.02
N ALA A 190 6.00 -11.71 12.03
CA ALA A 190 5.00 -12.52 11.34
C ALA A 190 5.12 -12.47 9.81
N ALA A 191 5.30 -11.28 9.24
CA ALA A 191 5.41 -11.06 7.79
C ALA A 191 6.62 -11.78 7.20
N PHE A 192 7.81 -11.61 7.79
CA PHE A 192 9.01 -12.31 7.33
C PHE A 192 8.90 -13.83 7.50
N ALA A 193 8.29 -14.31 8.58
CA ALA A 193 8.09 -15.75 8.79
C ALA A 193 7.08 -16.36 7.82
N GLU A 194 6.16 -15.58 7.24
CA GLU A 194 5.22 -16.02 6.23
C GLU A 194 5.87 -16.07 4.84
N ILE A 195 6.58 -15.02 4.46
CA ILE A 195 7.30 -14.94 3.18
C ILE A 195 8.32 -16.09 3.08
N ALA A 196 9.10 -16.33 4.14
CA ALA A 196 10.07 -17.44 4.16
C ALA A 196 9.40 -18.83 4.00
N ARG A 197 8.15 -19.00 4.49
CA ARG A 197 7.39 -20.24 4.29
C ARG A 197 6.90 -20.39 2.85
N ALA A 198 6.46 -19.29 2.23
CA ALA A 198 6.04 -19.27 0.83
C ALA A 198 7.21 -19.62 -0.11
N GLU A 199 8.37 -18.98 0.07
CA GLU A 199 9.57 -19.26 -0.74
C GLU A 199 10.05 -20.72 -0.65
N THR A 200 9.92 -21.34 0.54
CA THR A 200 10.27 -22.75 0.74
C THR A 200 9.33 -23.71 -0.02
N MET A 201 8.07 -23.29 -0.26
CA MET A 201 7.06 -24.11 -0.92
C MET A 201 7.17 -24.08 -2.45
N GLU A 202 7.78 -23.03 -3.02
CA GLU A 202 7.93 -22.82 -4.47
C GLU A 202 9.20 -23.45 -5.07
N MET A 203 10.10 -24.01 -4.26
CA MET A 203 11.29 -24.74 -4.73
C MET A 203 11.07 -26.27 -4.68
N PRO A 204 10.61 -26.92 -5.77
CA PRO A 204 10.51 -28.39 -5.87
C PRO A 204 11.87 -29.10 -6.02
#